data_AF-A0A2E5DDG0-F1
#
_entry.id   AF-A0A2E5DDG0-F1
#
_cell.length_a   1.000
_cell.length_b   1.000
_cell.length_c   1.000
_cell.angle_alpha   90.00
_cell.angle_beta   90.00
_cell.angle_gamma   90.00
#
_symmetry.space_group_name_H-M   'P 1'
#
loop_
_entity.id
_entity.type
_entity.pdbx_description
1 polymer ?
#
loop_
_entity_poly.entity_id
_entity_poly.type
_entity_poly.pdbx_seq_one_letter_code
_entity_poly.pdbx_strand_id
1 'polypeptide(L)'
;MPNVVFTATDTDVIKTYVRLGFGIGIIASMAFDPEADADLVARDASHLFTSSVTHIGCRKGTFLRKFMLDFIRRFAPHLSGDIVADAFAARSRQERDEVFSHVALPTK
;
A
#
# COMPACT_ATOMS: atom_id res chain seq x y z
N MET A 1 15.93 17.41 -13.11
CA MET A 1 15.02 16.28 -13.39
C MET A 1 15.80 14.99 -13.23
N PRO A 2 15.22 13.91 -12.67
CA PRO A 2 15.91 12.63 -12.59
C PRO A 2 16.09 12.01 -13.99
N ASN A 3 17.18 11.27 -14.18
CA ASN A 3 17.38 10.47 -15.38
C ASN A 3 16.72 9.09 -15.20
N VAL A 4 15.48 8.96 -15.66
CA VAL A 4 14.71 7.71 -15.57
C VAL A 4 14.95 6.90 -16.84
N VAL A 5 15.82 5.89 -16.75
CA VAL A 5 16.25 5.06 -17.90
C VAL A 5 15.37 3.82 -18.11
N PHE A 6 14.53 3.48 -17.13
CA PHE A 6 13.62 2.33 -17.20
C PHE A 6 12.42 2.53 -16.27
N THR A 7 11.23 2.13 -16.74
CA THR A 7 9.98 2.17 -15.96
C THR A 7 9.29 0.82 -16.07
N ALA A 8 8.92 0.23 -14.94
CA ALA A 8 8.13 -1.00 -14.89
C ALA A 8 7.04 -0.89 -13.83
N THR A 9 5.96 -1.63 -14.03
CA THR A 9 4.84 -1.74 -13.09
C THR A 9 5.07 -2.80 -12.01
N ASP A 10 5.94 -3.77 -12.29
CA ASP A 10 6.25 -4.90 -11.41
C ASP A 10 7.64 -4.73 -10.79
N THR A 11 7.72 -4.94 -9.48
CA THR A 11 8.98 -4.83 -8.72
C THR A 11 9.98 -5.91 -9.13
N ASP A 12 9.54 -7.11 -9.50
CA ASP A 12 10.46 -8.18 -9.88
C ASP A 12 11.19 -7.86 -11.20
N VAL A 13 10.51 -7.14 -12.10
CA VAL A 13 11.13 -6.59 -13.31
C VAL A 13 12.16 -5.53 -12.94
N ILE A 14 11.84 -4.60 -12.03
CA ILE A 14 12.80 -3.57 -11.57
C ILE A 14 14.06 -4.22 -11.00
N LYS A 15 13.92 -5.19 -10.09
CA LYS A 15 15.06 -5.89 -9.47
C LYS A 15 15.91 -6.61 -10.52
N THR A 16 15.29 -7.25 -11.50
CA THR A 16 16.00 -7.92 -12.60
C THR A 16 16.93 -6.95 -13.33
N TYR A 17 16.47 -5.75 -13.67
CA TYR A 17 17.30 -4.76 -14.36
C TYR A 17 18.38 -4.14 -13.46
N VAL A 18 18.13 -4.01 -12.16
CA VAL A 18 19.17 -3.63 -11.18
C VAL A 18 20.29 -4.68 -11.16
N ARG A 19 19.95 -5.97 -11.12
CA ARG A 19 20.92 -7.09 -11.17
C ARG A 19 21.75 -7.08 -12.45
N LEU A 20 21.17 -6.66 -13.57
CA LEU A 20 21.86 -6.50 -14.85
C LEU A 20 22.71 -5.21 -14.94
N GLY A 21 22.76 -4.40 -13.89
CA GLY A 21 23.59 -3.20 -13.84
C GLY A 21 23.01 -1.97 -14.55
N PHE A 22 21.70 -1.95 -14.84
CA PHE A 22 21.06 -0.80 -15.50
C PHE A 22 21.01 0.46 -14.62
N GLY A 23 21.13 0.31 -13.29
CA GLY A 23 21.14 1.42 -12.35
C GLY A 23 20.55 1.07 -11.00
N ILE A 24 20.00 2.09 -10.33
CA ILE A 24 19.37 1.99 -8.99
C ILE A 24 17.86 1.79 -9.15
N GLY A 25 17.31 0.81 -8.43
CA GLY A 25 15.86 0.59 -8.35
C GLY A 25 15.23 1.34 -7.19
N ILE A 26 14.08 1.96 -7.42
CA ILE A 26 13.23 2.53 -6.36
C ILE A 26 11.97 1.67 -6.28
N ILE A 27 11.78 0.99 -5.15
CA ILE A 27 10.68 0.05 -4.91
C ILE A 27 10.06 0.27 -3.54
N ALA A 28 8.85 -0.25 -3.30
CA ALA A 28 8.27 -0.25 -1.96
C ALA A 28 9.08 -1.17 -1.03
N SER A 29 9.25 -0.76 0.23
CA SER A 29 10.00 -1.52 1.26
C SER A 29 9.55 -2.98 1.33
N MET A 30 8.23 -3.21 1.35
CA MET A 30 7.61 -4.53 1.43
C MET A 30 7.94 -5.47 0.26
N ALA A 31 8.48 -4.95 -0.83
CA ALA A 31 8.83 -5.73 -2.02
C ALA A 31 10.29 -6.16 -2.03
N PHE A 32 11.10 -5.80 -1.03
CA PHE A 32 12.45 -6.35 -0.83
C PHE A 32 12.42 -7.43 0.25
N ASP A 33 13.00 -8.58 -0.05
CA ASP A 33 13.15 -9.70 0.89
C ASP A 33 14.65 -9.99 1.09
N PRO A 34 15.22 -9.84 2.30
CA PRO A 34 16.65 -10.06 2.53
C PRO A 34 17.13 -11.49 2.21
N GLU A 35 16.27 -12.50 2.28
CA GLU A 35 16.61 -13.89 1.96
C GLU A 35 16.51 -14.14 0.45
N ALA A 36 15.42 -13.69 -0.19
CA ALA A 36 15.21 -13.90 -1.63
C ALA A 36 16.05 -12.94 -2.51
N ASP A 37 16.39 -11.77 -2.01
CA ASP A 37 17.16 -10.72 -2.68
C ASP A 37 18.53 -10.50 -2.02
N ALA A 38 19.14 -11.56 -1.47
CA ALA A 38 20.43 -11.49 -0.78
C ALA A 38 21.59 -10.94 -1.64
N ASP A 39 21.42 -10.92 -2.97
CA ASP A 39 22.36 -10.35 -3.94
C ASP A 39 22.20 -8.83 -4.15
N LEU A 40 21.16 -8.23 -3.56
CA LEU A 40 20.84 -6.81 -3.63
C LEU A 40 21.00 -6.15 -2.25
N VAL A 41 21.35 -4.86 -2.25
CA VAL A 41 21.46 -4.05 -1.03
C VAL A 41 20.34 -3.01 -0.99
N ALA A 42 19.43 -3.15 -0.04
CA ALA A 42 18.40 -2.15 0.22
C ALA A 42 18.96 -0.95 1.02
N ARG A 43 18.53 0.27 0.68
CA ARG A 43 18.80 1.50 1.43
C ARG A 43 17.49 2.21 1.71
N ASP A 44 17.28 2.61 2.95
CA ASP A 44 16.07 3.36 3.31
C ASP A 44 16.04 4.71 2.60
N ALA A 45 14.91 5.00 1.98
CA ALA A 45 14.63 6.25 1.28
C ALA A 45 13.37 6.94 1.83
N SER A 46 12.85 6.50 3.00
CA SER A 46 11.66 7.08 3.63
C SER A 46 11.79 8.58 3.91
N HIS A 47 13.01 9.07 4.13
CA HIS A 47 13.32 10.49 4.34
C HIS A 47 13.30 11.32 3.04
N LEU A 48 13.26 10.68 1.87
CA LEU A 48 13.24 11.34 0.55
C LEU A 48 11.84 11.39 -0.06
N PHE A 49 10.95 10.47 0.33
CA PHE A 49 9.63 10.32 -0.27
C PHE A 49 8.54 10.31 0.80
N THR A 50 7.42 10.99 0.53
CA THR A 50 6.23 10.87 1.37
C THR A 50 5.69 9.43 1.32
N SER A 51 5.26 8.91 2.46
CA SER A 51 4.66 7.58 2.56
C SER A 51 3.43 7.44 1.67
N SER A 52 3.30 6.30 1.00
CA SER A 52 2.09 5.93 0.26
C SER A 52 1.14 5.13 1.15
N VAL A 53 -0.17 5.32 0.97
CA VAL A 53 -1.22 4.58 1.69
C VAL A 53 -1.95 3.64 0.73
N THR A 54 -1.96 2.35 1.06
CA THR A 54 -2.75 1.34 0.35
C THR A 54 -4.20 1.36 0.83
N HIS A 55 -5.15 1.41 -0.11
CA HIS A 55 -6.58 1.51 0.19
C HIS A 55 -7.32 0.24 -0.25
N ILE A 56 -8.35 -0.16 0.51
CA ILE A 56 -9.35 -1.13 0.05
C ILE A 56 -10.54 -0.36 -0.51
N GLY A 57 -10.86 -0.61 -1.78
CA GLY A 57 -12.02 -0.03 -2.45
C GLY A 57 -13.20 -1.02 -2.48
N CYS A 58 -14.39 -0.54 -2.16
CA CYS A 58 -15.63 -1.28 -2.36
C CYS A 58 -16.68 -0.39 -3.04
N ARG A 59 -17.54 -0.99 -3.84
CA ARG A 59 -18.58 -0.25 -4.57
C ARG A 59 -19.66 0.25 -3.60
N LYS A 60 -19.99 1.53 -3.68
CA LYS A 60 -21.09 2.13 -2.90
C LYS A 60 -22.42 1.42 -3.23
N GLY A 61 -23.20 1.13 -2.19
CA GLY A 61 -24.46 0.38 -2.29
C GLY A 61 -24.30 -1.14 -2.36
N THR A 62 -23.08 -1.67 -2.39
CA THR A 62 -22.85 -3.11 -2.21
C THR A 62 -23.15 -3.51 -0.77
N PHE A 63 -23.97 -4.53 -0.59
CA PHE A 63 -24.17 -5.16 0.71
C PHE A 63 -22.93 -5.99 1.07
N LEU A 64 -22.19 -5.54 2.09
CA LEU A 64 -21.02 -6.24 2.58
C LEU A 64 -21.42 -7.50 3.36
N ARG A 65 -21.08 -8.66 2.80
CA ARG A 65 -21.33 -9.96 3.43
C ARG A 65 -20.32 -10.19 4.55
N LYS A 66 -20.66 -11.05 5.52
CA LYS A 66 -19.80 -11.39 6.66
C LYS A 66 -18.37 -11.75 6.24
N PHE A 67 -18.20 -12.63 5.25
CA PHE A 67 -16.87 -13.02 4.78
C PHE A 67 -16.06 -11.86 4.15
N MET A 68 -16.73 -10.85 3.59
CA MET A 68 -16.05 -9.65 3.05
C MET A 68 -15.52 -8.79 4.20
N LEU A 69 -16.32 -8.61 5.26
CA LEU A 69 -15.89 -7.91 6.48
C LEU A 69 -14.75 -8.67 7.16
N ASP A 70 -14.82 -10.01 7.23
CA ASP A 70 -13.76 -10.85 7.77
C ASP A 70 -12.46 -10.70 6.96
N PHE A 71 -12.55 -10.63 5.62
CA PHE A 71 -11.40 -10.36 4.75
C PHE A 71 -10.79 -8.98 5.02
N ILE A 72 -11.61 -7.93 5.04
CA ILE A 72 -11.18 -6.55 5.30
C ILE A 72 -10.43 -6.48 6.63
N ARG A 73 -10.99 -7.07 7.69
CA ARG A 73 -10.38 -7.09 9.02
C ARG A 73 -9.08 -7.90 9.06
N ARG A 74 -8.99 -9.00 8.31
CA ARG A 74 -7.75 -9.80 8.23
C ARG A 74 -6.63 -9.07 7.49
N PHE A 75 -6.98 -8.29 6.46
CA PHE A 75 -6.02 -7.48 5.72
C PHE A 75 -5.60 -6.21 6.48
N ALA A 76 -6.56 -5.53 7.09
CA ALA A 76 -6.39 -4.27 7.81
C ALA A 76 -7.08 -4.36 9.18
N PRO A 77 -6.38 -4.80 10.24
CA PRO A 77 -6.96 -5.05 11.57
C PRO A 77 -7.62 -3.84 12.23
N HIS A 78 -7.23 -2.63 11.82
CA HIS A 78 -7.81 -1.36 12.29
C HIS A 78 -9.19 -1.05 11.67
N LEU A 79 -9.62 -1.78 10.63
CA LEU A 79 -10.92 -1.64 10.00
C LEU A 79 -11.94 -2.58 10.67
N SER A 80 -12.52 -2.12 11.78
CA SER A 80 -13.63 -2.83 12.43
C SER A 80 -14.90 -2.81 11.58
N GLY A 81 -15.85 -3.72 11.88
CA GLY A 81 -17.15 -3.73 11.19
C GLY A 81 -17.90 -2.40 11.28
N ASP A 82 -17.81 -1.74 12.44
CA ASP A 82 -18.46 -0.44 12.69
C ASP A 82 -17.81 0.67 11.86
N ILE A 83 -16.46 0.77 11.85
CA ILE A 83 -15.72 1.75 11.05
C ILE A 83 -16.03 1.57 9.56
N VAL A 84 -16.09 0.32 9.09
CA VAL A 84 -16.43 0.03 7.69
C VAL A 84 -17.88 0.42 7.40
N ALA A 85 -18.82 0.16 8.30
CA ALA A 85 -20.21 0.55 8.15
C ALA A 85 -20.38 2.08 8.08
N ASP A 86 -19.71 2.82 8.96
CA ASP A 86 -19.72 4.29 9.00
C ASP A 86 -19.12 4.88 7.72
N ALA A 87 -17.98 4.34 7.27
CA ALA A 87 -17.34 4.75 6.02
C ALA A 87 -18.22 4.49 4.78
N PHE A 88 -19.07 3.46 4.81
CA PHE A 88 -20.04 3.17 3.74
C PHE A 88 -21.29 4.05 3.80
N ALA A 89 -21.71 4.45 5.01
CA ALA A 89 -22.85 5.33 5.24
C ALA A 89 -22.54 6.79 4.86
N ALA A 90 -21.27 7.17 4.90
CA ALA A 90 -20.79 8.49 4.52
C ALA A 90 -21.23 8.91 3.11
N ARG A 91 -21.71 10.15 3.00
CA ARG A 91 -22.32 10.73 1.79
C ARG A 91 -21.32 11.47 0.93
N SER A 92 -20.21 11.92 1.53
CA SER A 92 -19.17 12.70 0.85
C SER A 92 -17.77 12.11 1.09
N ARG A 93 -16.77 12.63 0.38
CA ARG A 93 -15.36 12.30 0.65
C ARG A 93 -14.92 12.83 2.01
N GLN A 94 -15.32 14.05 2.36
CA GLN A 94 -14.99 14.69 3.63
C GLN A 94 -15.51 13.88 4.83
N GLU A 95 -16.77 13.44 4.79
CA GLU A 95 -17.34 12.60 5.87
C GLU A 95 -16.56 11.28 6.03
N ARG A 96 -16.09 10.68 4.93
CA ARG A 96 -15.23 9.47 5.01
C ARG A 96 -13.88 9.79 5.61
N ASP A 97 -13.27 10.90 5.23
CA ASP A 97 -11.96 11.29 5.75
C ASP A 97 -12.04 11.57 7.26
N GLU A 98 -13.17 12.12 7.75
CA GLU A 98 -13.44 12.32 9.18
C GLU A 98 -13.53 10.98 9.95
N VAL A 99 -14.21 9.97 9.39
CA VAL A 99 -14.27 8.62 9.98
C VAL A 99 -12.87 8.02 10.20
N PHE A 100 -11.94 8.27 9.27
CA PHE A 100 -10.57 7.72 9.35
C PHE A 100 -9.57 8.64 10.08
N SER A 101 -9.94 9.87 10.44
CA SER A 101 -9.03 10.87 11.02
C SER A 101 -8.38 10.45 12.34
N HIS A 102 -9.03 9.54 13.09
CA HIS A 102 -8.57 9.03 14.37
C HIS A 102 -7.89 7.65 14.28
N VAL A 103 -7.76 7.09 13.07
CA VAL A 103 -7.21 5.75 12.86
C VAL A 103 -5.72 5.82 12.57
N ALA A 104 -4.91 5.28 13.47
CA ALA A 104 -3.48 5.10 13.22
C ALA A 104 -3.25 3.99 12.19
N LEU A 105 -2.58 4.32 11.08
CA LEU A 105 -2.27 3.36 10.03
C LEU A 105 -1.00 2.57 10.37
N PRO A 106 -0.97 1.25 10.12
CA PRO A 106 0.24 0.46 10.27
C PRO A 106 1.27 0.84 9.19
N THR A 107 2.52 0.97 9.59
CA THR A 107 3.66 1.13 8.68
C THR A 107 4.33 -0.23 8.42
N LYS A 108 4.74 -0.47 7.17
CA LYS A 108 5.38 -1.70 6.70
C LYS A 108 6.82 -1.44 6.27
#